data_AF-A0A669QGS8-F1
#
_entry.id   AF-A0A669QGS8-F1
#
_cell.length_a   1.000
_cell.length_b   1.000
_cell.length_c   1.000
_cell.angle_alpha   90.00
_cell.angle_beta   90.00
_cell.angle_gamma   90.00
#
_symmetry.space_group_name_H-M   'P 1'
#
loop_
_entity.id
_entity.type
_entity.pdbx_description
1 polymer ?
#
loop_
_entity_poly.entity_id
_entity_poly.type
_entity_poly.pdbx_seq_one_letter_code
_entity_poly.pdbx_strand_id
1 'polypeptide(L)'
;MKSGSSSFTQGINSCLILLLSLGLHPGAMAGLFLQCQLSGLWRNEQDSLMEISALADDGGFQGEYLTRVTLAGGCTRISPLRGAQQQPSEVAWPTFAFTVWWDTFSNATTAFAGQCFVDASGREMLSTMWLLREAVGSLEEDWKATRVGRNVFTRKRTPKGKILHSLSPSCEDAALPVL
;
A
#
# COMPACT_ATOMS: atom_id res chain seq x y z
N MET A 1 -18.17 -38.59 -87.29
CA MET A 1 -17.89 -37.15 -87.19
C MET A 1 -18.95 -36.49 -86.31
N LYS A 2 -18.51 -35.58 -85.43
CA LYS A 2 -19.20 -34.92 -84.28
C LYS A 2 -19.37 -35.87 -83.07
N SER A 3 -18.54 -35.91 -82.03
CA SER A 3 -17.84 -34.92 -81.17
C SER A 3 -18.76 -34.05 -80.30
N GLY A 4 -18.69 -34.23 -78.98
CA GLY A 4 -19.32 -33.36 -77.98
C GLY A 4 -19.28 -33.94 -76.58
N SER A 5 -18.20 -33.64 -75.85
CA SER A 5 -17.90 -34.00 -74.46
C SER A 5 -18.72 -33.20 -73.44
N SER A 6 -19.08 -33.80 -72.30
CA SER A 6 -18.76 -33.23 -70.98
C SER A 6 -19.08 -34.22 -69.85
N SER A 7 -18.04 -34.57 -69.11
CA SER A 7 -18.07 -35.39 -67.91
C SER A 7 -18.58 -34.59 -66.71
N PHE A 8 -19.42 -35.18 -65.87
CA PHE A 8 -19.68 -34.66 -64.52
C PHE A 8 -19.30 -35.72 -63.47
N THR A 9 -18.52 -35.24 -62.51
CA THR A 9 -17.67 -35.93 -61.55
C THR A 9 -18.42 -36.74 -60.49
N GLN A 10 -17.92 -37.96 -60.24
CA GLN A 10 -18.12 -38.69 -58.99
C GLN A 10 -16.96 -38.31 -58.03
N GLY A 11 -17.30 -37.72 -56.89
CA GLY A 11 -16.34 -37.32 -55.86
C GLY A 11 -16.89 -37.65 -54.49
N ILE A 12 -16.37 -38.73 -53.91
CA ILE A 12 -16.68 -39.28 -52.59
C ILE A 12 -16.33 -38.23 -51.55
N ASN A 13 -17.32 -37.64 -50.87
CA ASN A 13 -17.04 -36.66 -49.82
C ASN A 13 -16.82 -37.40 -48.50
N SER A 14 -15.52 -37.47 -48.17
CA SER A 14 -14.93 -38.06 -46.99
C SER A 14 -15.50 -37.49 -45.70
N CYS A 15 -15.77 -38.39 -44.75
CA CYS A 15 -16.17 -38.11 -43.39
C CYS A 15 -14.98 -37.48 -42.63
N LEU A 16 -15.01 -36.18 -42.36
CA LEU A 16 -14.11 -35.52 -41.40
C LEU A 16 -14.95 -34.88 -40.29
N ILE A 17 -15.19 -35.65 -39.23
CA ILE A 17 -15.72 -35.11 -37.97
C ILE A 17 -14.52 -34.51 -37.23
N LEU A 18 -14.40 -33.18 -37.26
CA LEU A 18 -13.49 -32.43 -36.39
C LEU A 18 -14.05 -32.46 -34.97
N LEU A 19 -13.58 -33.40 -34.15
CA LEU A 19 -13.73 -33.33 -32.70
C LEU A 19 -12.83 -32.21 -32.17
N LEU A 20 -13.37 -31.00 -32.07
CA LEU A 20 -12.78 -29.93 -31.27
C LEU A 20 -12.86 -30.35 -29.80
N SER A 21 -11.86 -31.08 -29.32
CA SER A 21 -11.63 -31.23 -27.89
C SER A 21 -11.23 -29.85 -27.36
N LEU A 22 -12.18 -29.10 -26.79
CA LEU A 22 -11.84 -28.01 -25.87
C LEU A 22 -11.14 -28.66 -24.68
N GLY A 23 -9.81 -28.74 -24.76
CA GLY A 23 -8.99 -28.96 -23.58
C GLY A 23 -9.22 -27.77 -22.66
N LEU A 24 -10.05 -27.96 -21.63
CA LEU A 24 -10.02 -27.13 -20.44
C LEU A 24 -8.59 -27.22 -19.90
N HIS A 25 -7.76 -26.25 -20.26
CA HIS A 25 -6.47 -26.06 -19.62
C HIS A 25 -6.77 -25.74 -18.15
N PRO A 26 -6.27 -26.53 -17.18
CA PRO A 26 -6.41 -26.22 -15.76
C PRO A 26 -5.70 -24.91 -15.35
N GLY A 27 -5.05 -24.21 -16.28
CA GLY A 27 -4.20 -23.04 -16.03
C GLY A 27 -4.88 -21.68 -16.07
N ALA A 28 -6.19 -21.60 -16.32
CA ALA A 28 -6.94 -20.35 -16.27
C ALA A 28 -7.78 -20.23 -14.98
N MET A 29 -7.26 -20.73 -13.85
CA MET A 29 -7.60 -20.09 -12.59
C MET A 29 -6.89 -18.75 -12.66
N ALA A 30 -7.63 -17.70 -13.03
CA ALA A 30 -7.22 -16.34 -12.77
C ALA A 30 -6.87 -16.28 -11.28
N GLY A 31 -5.58 -16.43 -10.97
CA GLY A 31 -5.04 -16.03 -9.71
C GLY A 31 -5.32 -14.55 -9.65
N LEU A 32 -6.46 -14.19 -9.05
CA LEU A 32 -6.57 -12.93 -8.34
C LEU A 32 -5.46 -13.02 -7.29
N PHE A 33 -4.23 -12.73 -7.69
CA PHE A 33 -3.18 -12.35 -6.76
C PHE A 33 -3.83 -11.24 -5.96
N LEU A 34 -4.18 -11.50 -4.70
CA LEU A 34 -4.69 -10.47 -3.82
C LEU A 34 -3.55 -9.48 -3.62
N GLN A 35 -3.43 -8.53 -4.52
CA GLN A 35 -2.38 -7.54 -4.50
C GLN A 35 -2.65 -6.63 -3.31
N CYS A 36 -1.69 -6.55 -2.40
CA CYS A 36 -1.76 -5.64 -1.28
C CYS A 36 -1.68 -4.19 -1.79
N GLN A 37 -2.72 -3.39 -1.54
CA GLN A 37 -2.84 -2.03 -2.05
C GLN A 37 -2.47 -1.01 -0.95
N LEU A 38 -1.42 -0.21 -1.14
CA LEU A 38 -1.03 0.76 -0.09
C LEU A 38 -2.01 1.91 0.11
N SER A 39 -2.65 2.42 -0.95
CA SER A 39 -3.56 3.56 -0.85
C SER A 39 -4.73 3.27 0.10
N GLY A 40 -5.15 4.26 0.88
CA GLY A 40 -6.26 4.18 1.82
C GLY A 40 -5.85 4.40 3.28
N LEU A 41 -6.78 4.12 4.19
CA LEU A 41 -6.63 4.39 5.62
C LEU A 41 -6.15 3.17 6.39
N TRP A 42 -5.13 3.39 7.21
CA TRP A 42 -4.43 2.41 8.02
C TRP A 42 -4.42 2.83 9.48
N ARG A 43 -4.40 1.84 10.38
CA ARG A 43 -4.24 2.01 11.82
C ARG A 43 -3.18 1.04 12.33
N ASN A 44 -2.24 1.52 13.13
CA ASN A 44 -1.28 0.65 13.81
C ASN A 44 -1.79 0.17 15.18
N GLU A 45 -1.02 -0.70 15.82
CA GLU A 45 -1.29 -1.25 17.16
C GLU A 45 -1.24 -0.22 18.30
N GLN A 46 -0.77 1.00 18.03
CA GLN A 46 -0.74 2.13 18.96
C GLN A 46 -1.85 3.16 18.69
N ASP A 47 -2.79 2.82 17.80
CA ASP A 47 -3.90 3.67 17.36
C ASP A 47 -3.52 4.92 16.55
N SER A 48 -2.26 5.04 16.14
CA SER A 48 -1.85 6.00 15.12
C SER A 48 -2.51 5.67 13.79
N LEU A 49 -2.86 6.71 13.03
CA LEU A 49 -3.57 6.62 11.77
C LEU A 49 -2.69 7.12 10.64
N MET A 50 -2.87 6.52 9.47
CA MET A 50 -2.14 6.88 8.27
C MET A 50 -3.08 6.77 7.07
N GLU A 51 -3.19 7.83 6.28
CA GLU A 51 -3.92 7.81 5.00
C GLU A 51 -2.93 8.01 3.86
N ILE A 52 -2.85 7.02 2.96
CA ILE A 52 -1.99 7.06 1.78
C ILE A 52 -2.87 7.37 0.57
N SER A 53 -2.45 8.34 -0.26
CA SER A 53 -3.14 8.68 -1.50
C SER A 53 -3.05 7.55 -2.53
N ALA A 54 -3.69 7.72 -3.69
CA ALA A 54 -3.35 6.92 -4.85
C ALA A 54 -1.83 7.00 -5.12
N LEU A 55 -1.23 5.87 -5.52
CA LEU A 55 0.16 5.80 -5.95
C LEU A 55 0.26 6.32 -7.39
N ALA A 56 1.37 6.98 -7.70
CA ALA A 56 1.76 7.32 -9.06
C ALA A 56 2.30 6.08 -9.79
N ASP A 57 2.44 6.18 -11.11
CA ASP A 57 2.88 5.08 -11.98
C ASP A 57 4.31 4.58 -11.64
N ASP A 58 5.14 5.44 -11.07
CA ASP A 58 6.48 5.11 -10.59
C ASP A 58 6.50 4.49 -9.18
N GLY A 59 5.32 4.29 -8.57
CA GLY A 59 5.16 3.80 -7.21
C GLY A 59 5.28 4.87 -6.13
N GLY A 60 5.52 6.14 -6.49
CA GLY A 60 5.56 7.26 -5.57
C GLY A 60 4.19 7.53 -4.94
N PHE A 61 4.18 7.94 -3.67
CA PHE A 61 2.95 8.33 -2.98
C PHE A 61 3.18 9.42 -1.94
N GLN A 62 2.09 10.08 -1.60
CA GLN A 62 1.99 11.02 -0.50
C GLN A 62 0.86 10.62 0.44
N GLY A 63 0.77 11.30 1.57
CA GLY A 63 -0.30 11.05 2.52
C GLY A 63 -0.19 11.90 3.76
N GLU A 64 -0.95 11.47 4.76
CA GLU A 64 -1.03 12.11 6.06
C GLU A 64 -0.90 11.06 7.17
N TYR A 65 -0.21 11.43 8.24
CA TYR A 65 0.00 10.60 9.43
C TYR A 65 -0.47 11.36 10.66
N LEU A 66 -1.29 10.71 11.49
CA LEU A 66 -1.68 11.20 12.81
C LEU A 66 -1.18 10.21 13.86
N THR A 67 -0.12 10.58 14.56
CA THR A 67 0.37 9.76 15.67
C THR A 67 -0.55 9.87 16.88
N ARG A 68 -0.73 8.78 17.62
CA ARG A 68 -1.42 8.78 18.92
C ARG A 68 -0.47 9.03 20.09
N VAL A 69 0.82 8.80 19.87
CA VAL A 69 1.87 8.89 20.90
C VAL A 69 2.93 9.92 20.51
N THR A 70 3.43 10.67 21.49
CA THR A 70 4.53 11.63 21.32
C THR A 70 5.55 11.46 22.43
N LEU A 71 6.80 11.78 22.15
CA LEU A 71 7.87 11.72 23.15
C LEU A 71 7.73 12.81 24.21
N ALA A 72 7.34 14.02 23.80
CA ALA A 72 7.27 15.20 24.67
C ALA A 72 5.88 15.39 25.32
N GLY A 73 4.94 14.46 25.15
CA GLY A 73 3.56 14.60 25.64
C GLY A 73 2.78 15.76 24.98
N GLY A 74 3.31 16.36 23.92
CA GLY A 74 2.69 17.47 23.20
C GLY A 74 1.48 17.06 22.37
N CYS A 75 0.66 18.05 22.02
CA CYS A 75 -0.53 17.83 21.19
C CYS A 75 -0.15 17.32 19.81
N THR A 76 -0.59 16.10 19.48
CA THR A 76 -0.38 15.47 18.18
C THR A 76 -1.13 16.23 17.09
N ARG A 77 -0.48 16.49 15.97
CA ARG A 77 -1.11 17.04 14.78
C ARG A 77 -0.91 16.11 13.59
N ILE A 78 -1.71 16.32 12.56
CA ILE A 78 -1.50 15.64 11.28
C ILE A 78 -0.17 16.12 10.69
N SER A 79 0.64 15.17 10.24
CA SER A 79 1.93 15.39 9.62
C SER A 79 1.95 14.79 8.22
N PRO A 80 2.56 15.48 7.23
CA PRO A 80 2.68 14.95 5.88
C PRO A 80 3.61 13.72 5.85
N LEU A 81 3.29 12.76 4.99
CA LEU A 81 4.19 11.67 4.63
C LEU A 81 4.41 11.61 3.12
N ARG A 82 5.59 11.12 2.73
CA ARG A 82 5.94 10.81 1.33
C ARG A 82 6.76 9.54 1.25
N GLY A 83 6.53 8.76 0.22
CA GLY A 83 7.20 7.48 0.06
C GLY A 83 7.13 6.93 -1.35
N ALA A 84 7.63 5.71 -1.49
CA ALA A 84 7.54 4.94 -2.71
C ALA A 84 7.35 3.45 -2.40
N GLN A 85 6.64 2.78 -3.28
CA GLN A 85 6.47 1.34 -3.27
C GLN A 85 7.29 0.73 -4.42
N GLN A 86 7.92 -0.41 -4.15
CA GLN A 86 8.48 -1.23 -5.21
C GLN A 86 7.37 -1.76 -6.12
N GLN A 87 7.68 -1.93 -7.41
CA GLN A 87 6.72 -2.51 -8.33
C GLN A 87 6.30 -3.92 -7.86
N PRO A 88 5.00 -4.24 -7.89
CA PRO A 88 4.53 -5.58 -7.57
C PRO A 88 5.22 -6.63 -8.45
N SER A 89 5.54 -7.78 -7.87
CA SER A 89 6.08 -8.93 -8.59
C SER A 89 5.19 -10.15 -8.36
N GLU A 90 5.28 -11.14 -9.24
CA GLU A 90 4.55 -12.41 -9.07
C GLU A 90 5.08 -13.27 -7.92
N VAL A 91 6.31 -13.00 -7.47
CA VAL A 91 7.07 -13.85 -6.54
C VAL A 91 7.05 -13.32 -5.11
N ALA A 92 6.86 -12.01 -4.92
CA ALA A 92 6.90 -11.38 -3.62
C ALA A 92 5.95 -10.18 -3.51
N TRP A 93 5.39 -10.03 -2.30
CA TRP A 93 4.63 -8.87 -1.91
C TRP A 93 5.46 -7.58 -1.96
N PRO A 94 4.87 -6.44 -2.35
CA PRO A 94 5.62 -5.21 -2.55
C PRO A 94 6.20 -4.69 -1.23
N THR A 95 7.47 -4.31 -1.28
CA THR A 95 8.10 -3.51 -0.22
C THR A 95 7.85 -2.03 -0.47
N PHE A 96 7.96 -1.23 0.58
CA PHE A 96 7.80 0.22 0.49
C PHE A 96 8.59 0.91 1.59
N ALA A 97 8.81 2.21 1.39
CA ALA A 97 9.34 3.08 2.41
C ALA A 97 8.67 4.46 2.33
N PHE A 98 8.56 5.13 3.46
CA PHE A 98 8.06 6.50 3.52
C PHE A 98 8.69 7.27 4.68
N THR A 99 8.74 8.59 4.56
CA THR A 99 9.14 9.50 5.64
C THR A 99 7.95 10.30 6.11
N VAL A 100 7.88 10.56 7.41
CA VAL A 100 6.94 11.47 8.06
C VAL A 100 7.74 12.65 8.61
N TRP A 101 7.35 13.86 8.26
CA TRP A 101 7.95 15.08 8.80
C TRP A 101 7.07 15.62 9.92
N TRP A 102 7.59 15.68 11.14
CA TRP A 102 6.82 16.11 12.33
C TRP A 102 6.77 17.63 12.52
N ASP A 103 6.95 18.39 11.44
CA ASP A 103 7.16 19.85 11.41
C ASP A 103 6.10 20.68 12.15
N THR A 104 4.87 20.18 12.26
CA THR A 104 3.77 20.89 12.91
C THR A 104 3.81 20.84 14.44
N PHE A 105 4.57 19.92 15.07
CA PHE A 105 4.62 19.80 16.54
C PHE A 105 5.94 19.26 17.12
N SER A 106 6.92 18.86 16.30
CA SER A 106 8.23 18.37 16.75
C SER A 106 9.31 18.60 15.68
N ASN A 107 10.53 18.98 16.08
CA ASN A 107 11.65 19.06 15.15
C ASN A 107 12.29 17.67 14.96
N ALA A 108 11.55 16.77 14.32
CA ALA A 108 11.95 15.38 14.11
C ALA A 108 11.45 14.84 12.77
N THR A 109 12.03 13.73 12.32
CA THR A 109 11.58 12.98 11.14
C THR A 109 11.56 11.49 11.45
N THR A 110 10.54 10.76 11.01
CA THR A 110 10.54 9.29 11.07
C THR A 110 10.57 8.70 9.67
N ALA A 111 11.51 7.79 9.42
CA ALA A 111 11.54 6.96 8.23
C ALA A 111 10.97 5.58 8.56
N PHE A 112 10.07 5.07 7.72
CA PHE A 112 9.50 3.73 7.79
C PHE A 112 9.95 2.93 6.58
N ALA A 113 10.22 1.64 6.78
CA ALA A 113 10.43 0.67 5.72
C ALA A 113 9.67 -0.61 6.07
N GLY A 114 9.04 -1.23 5.08
CA GLY A 114 8.22 -2.40 5.34
C GLY A 114 7.73 -3.12 4.09
N GLN A 115 6.80 -4.04 4.33
CA GLN A 115 6.20 -4.88 3.30
C GLN A 115 4.69 -5.04 3.55
N CYS A 116 3.94 -5.07 2.44
CA CYS A 116 2.48 -5.12 2.42
C CYS A 116 2.03 -6.57 2.20
N PHE A 117 1.53 -7.24 3.24
CA PHE A 117 1.11 -8.65 3.19
C PHE A 117 -0.40 -8.78 3.05
N VAL A 118 -0.85 -9.85 2.41
CA VAL A 118 -2.25 -10.32 2.47
C VAL A 118 -2.29 -11.71 3.10
N ASP A 119 -3.14 -11.89 4.11
CA ASP A 119 -3.31 -13.19 4.77
C ASP A 119 -4.29 -14.11 4.01
N ALA A 120 -4.40 -15.37 4.46
CA ALA A 120 -5.29 -16.36 3.85
C ALA A 120 -6.78 -15.99 3.88
N SER A 121 -7.18 -15.04 4.73
CA SER A 121 -8.54 -14.51 4.81
C SER A 121 -8.75 -13.24 3.95
N GLY A 122 -7.72 -12.82 3.21
CA GLY A 122 -7.74 -11.61 2.39
C GLY A 122 -7.54 -10.32 3.18
N ARG A 123 -7.08 -10.38 4.43
CA ARG A 123 -6.78 -9.18 5.21
C ARG A 123 -5.40 -8.66 4.86
N GLU A 124 -5.35 -7.38 4.53
CA GLU A 124 -4.09 -6.67 4.26
C GLU A 124 -3.45 -6.14 5.54
N MET A 125 -2.12 -6.22 5.61
CA MET A 125 -1.32 -5.79 6.74
C MET A 125 0.00 -5.17 6.27
N LEU A 126 0.38 -4.03 6.84
CA LEU A 126 1.70 -3.44 6.62
C LEU A 126 2.60 -3.76 7.81
N SER A 127 3.65 -4.54 7.62
CA SER A 127 4.65 -4.76 8.66
C SER A 127 5.84 -3.86 8.40
N THR A 128 6.13 -2.95 9.33
CA THR A 128 7.18 -1.94 9.16
C THR A 128 8.16 -1.92 10.33
N MET A 129 9.39 -1.52 10.04
CA MET A 129 10.29 -0.93 11.03
C MET A 129 10.42 0.57 10.77
N TRP A 130 10.80 1.30 11.80
CA TRP A 130 11.01 2.73 11.69
C TRP A 130 12.23 3.23 12.45
N LEU A 131 12.79 4.33 11.96
CA LEU A 131 13.81 5.13 12.60
C LEU A 131 13.26 6.53 12.84
N LEU A 132 13.11 6.92 14.10
CA LEU A 132 12.76 8.29 14.49
C LEU A 132 14.06 9.04 14.76
N ARG A 133 14.27 10.13 14.05
CA ARG A 133 15.42 11.02 14.18
C ARG A 133 14.98 12.36 14.79
N GLU A 134 15.45 12.63 16.00
CA GLU A 134 15.29 13.91 16.68
C GLU A 134 16.39 14.89 16.22
N ALA A 135 16.08 16.18 16.12
CA ALA A 135 17.10 17.20 15.96
C ALA A 135 17.87 17.39 17.27
N VAL A 136 19.20 17.52 17.18
CA VAL A 136 20.09 17.80 18.32
C VAL A 136 20.93 19.04 18.05
N GLY A 137 21.39 19.71 19.12
CA GLY A 137 22.06 21.00 19.01
C GLY A 137 23.53 20.91 18.59
N SER A 138 24.12 19.72 18.66
CA SER A 138 25.54 19.48 18.39
C SER A 138 25.82 18.04 17.93
N LEU A 139 26.99 17.80 17.36
CA LEU A 139 27.39 16.47 16.90
C LEU A 139 27.63 15.51 18.07
N GLU A 140 28.08 16.03 19.20
CA GLU A 140 28.32 15.29 20.45
C GLU A 140 27.02 14.71 21.03
N GLU A 141 25.86 15.24 20.63
CA GLU A 141 24.55 14.74 21.02
C GLU A 141 23.96 13.74 20.02
N ASP A 142 24.59 13.50 18.88
CA ASP A 142 24.08 12.64 17.81
C ASP A 142 23.79 11.20 18.27
N TRP A 143 24.61 10.68 19.19
CA TRP A 143 24.53 9.30 19.67
C TRP A 143 23.17 8.95 20.31
N LYS A 144 22.44 9.94 20.85
CA LYS A 144 21.13 9.76 21.49
C LYS A 144 19.95 10.13 20.59
N ALA A 145 20.21 10.62 19.38
CA ALA A 145 19.21 11.29 18.54
C ALA A 145 18.33 10.34 17.71
N THR A 146 18.67 9.05 17.65
CA THR A 146 17.97 8.08 16.79
C THR A 146 17.33 6.98 17.63
N ARG A 147 16.02 6.77 17.46
CA ARG A 147 15.26 5.66 18.05
C ARG A 147 14.80 4.72 16.96
N VAL A 148 14.65 3.43 17.28
CA VAL A 148 14.15 2.40 16.37
C VAL A 148 12.94 1.71 16.95
N GLY A 149 12.02 1.29 16.10
CA GLY A 149 10.89 0.48 16.51
C GLY A 149 10.23 -0.25 15.35
N ARG A 150 9.08 -0.85 15.66
CA ARG A 150 8.25 -1.61 14.73
C ARG A 150 6.83 -1.09 14.82
N ASN A 151 6.11 -1.08 13.70
CA ASN A 151 4.65 -0.99 13.72
C ASN A 151 4.04 -2.00 12.76
N VAL A 152 2.81 -2.42 13.08
CA VAL A 152 1.99 -3.27 12.24
C VAL A 152 0.68 -2.54 11.97
N PHE A 153 0.45 -2.16 10.72
CA PHE A 153 -0.76 -1.48 10.31
C PHE A 153 -1.77 -2.43 9.73
N THR A 154 -3.04 -2.20 10.04
CA THR A 154 -4.19 -2.91 9.46
C THR A 154 -5.18 -1.91 8.89
N ARG A 155 -6.02 -2.37 7.96
CA ARG A 155 -7.04 -1.53 7.32
C ARG A 155 -8.02 -0.96 8.36
N LYS A 156 -8.23 0.36 8.31
CA LYS A 156 -9.29 1.01 9.08
C LYS A 156 -10.52 1.19 8.20
N ARG A 157 -11.61 0.51 8.54
CA ARG A 157 -12.92 0.69 7.88
C ARG A 157 -13.46 2.09 8.19
N THR A 158 -13.98 2.76 7.18
CA THR A 158 -14.49 4.12 7.28
C THR A 158 -16.00 4.15 7.06
N PRO A 159 -16.79 4.76 7.98
CA PRO A 159 -18.02 5.43 7.58
C PRO A 159 -17.63 6.62 6.69
N LYS A 160 -18.32 6.85 5.57
CA LYS A 160 -17.95 7.88 4.57
C LYS A 160 -17.61 9.25 5.22
N GLY A 161 -16.42 9.81 4.97
CA GLY A 161 -15.99 11.15 5.42
C GLY A 161 -14.45 11.34 5.51
N LYS A 162 -13.97 12.60 5.63
CA LYS A 162 -12.54 12.95 5.85
C LYS A 162 -12.13 12.66 7.31
N ILE A 163 -11.71 11.43 7.57
CA ILE A 163 -11.61 10.88 8.94
C ILE A 163 -10.41 11.38 9.73
N LEU A 164 -9.26 11.65 9.08
CA LEU A 164 -8.09 12.14 9.82
C LEU A 164 -8.38 13.49 10.46
N HIS A 165 -8.92 14.46 9.71
CA HIS A 165 -9.23 15.79 10.24
C HIS A 165 -10.32 15.77 11.33
N SER A 166 -11.29 14.85 11.27
CA SER A 166 -12.30 14.71 12.33
C SER A 166 -11.78 14.06 13.61
N LEU A 167 -10.62 13.39 13.55
CA LEU A 167 -10.01 12.68 14.68
C LEU A 167 -8.81 13.41 15.28
N SER A 168 -8.37 14.50 14.65
CA SER A 168 -7.36 15.38 15.22
C SER A 168 -7.89 15.98 16.52
N PRO A 169 -7.17 15.85 17.65
CA PRO A 169 -7.54 16.52 18.88
C PRO A 169 -7.51 18.04 18.71
N SER A 170 -8.46 18.76 19.32
CA SER A 170 -8.40 20.21 19.41
C SER A 170 -7.28 20.60 20.38
N CYS A 171 -6.19 21.17 19.86
CA CYS A 171 -5.05 21.58 20.69
C CYS A 171 -5.29 22.89 21.47
N GLU A 172 -6.52 23.41 21.51
CA GLU A 172 -6.86 24.71 22.11
C GLU A 172 -6.69 24.75 23.64
N ASP A 173 -6.62 23.60 24.33
CA ASP A 173 -6.46 23.54 25.79
C ASP A 173 -5.00 23.30 26.28
N ALA A 174 -4.03 23.10 25.38
CA ALA A 174 -2.65 22.77 25.76
C ALA A 174 -1.74 23.98 25.99
N ALA A 175 -2.27 25.21 25.85
CA ALA A 175 -1.50 26.44 25.90
C ALA A 175 -1.84 27.29 27.14
N LEU A 176 -1.60 26.76 28.34
CA LEU A 176 -1.31 27.61 29.49
C LEU A 176 -0.07 27.07 30.20
N PRO A 177 1.09 27.75 30.11
CA PRO A 177 2.16 27.56 31.06
C PRO A 177 1.63 28.02 32.43
N VAL A 178 1.70 27.14 33.43
CA VAL A 178 1.59 27.56 34.83
C VAL A 178 2.81 28.43 35.11
N LEU A 179 2.56 29.72 35.41
CA LEU A 179 3.55 30.69 35.89
C LEU A 179 4.13 30.27 37.24
#